data_AF-A0A8S2U0Y5-F1
#
_entry.id   AF-A0A8S2U0Y5-F1
#
_cell.length_a   1.000
_cell.length_b   1.000
_cell.length_c   1.000
_cell.angle_alpha   90.00
_cell.angle_beta   90.00
_cell.angle_gamma   90.00
#
_symmetry.space_group_name_H-M   'P 1'
#
loop_
_entity.id
_entity.type
_entity.pdbx_description
1 polymer ?
#
loop_
_entity_poly.entity_id
_entity_poly.type
_entity_poly.pdbx_seq_one_letter_code
_entity_poly.pdbx_strand_id
1 'polypeptide(L)'
;IEVSVEPFSAQIFYLNDIGIHQILIDSIVKCDISIQQELCNNIILAGGTTNIQGFRDRLQEELQALAINQIHIYDGVPEKRQYV
;
A
#
# COMPACT_ATOMS: atom_id res chain seq x y z
N ILE A 1 7.42 -27.40 -4.09
CA ILE A 1 8.19 -26.14 -4.04
C ILE A 1 7.20 -25.09 -3.57
N GLU A 2 7.13 -24.88 -2.25
CA GLU A 2 6.41 -23.76 -1.65
C GLU A 2 7.14 -22.49 -2.05
N VAL A 3 6.72 -21.88 -3.15
CA VAL A 3 7.06 -20.49 -3.38
C VAL A 3 6.13 -19.72 -2.46
N SER A 4 6.58 -19.51 -1.23
CA SER A 4 6.02 -18.52 -0.32
C SER A 4 6.26 -17.15 -0.97
N VAL A 5 5.38 -16.80 -1.90
CA VAL A 5 5.45 -15.58 -2.70
C VAL A 5 5.17 -14.40 -1.78
N GLU A 6 6.23 -13.67 -1.39
CA GLU A 6 6.10 -12.35 -0.80
C GLU A 6 6.32 -11.30 -1.90
N PRO A 7 5.28 -10.88 -2.65
CA PRO A 7 5.40 -9.95 -3.78
C PRO A 7 5.93 -8.55 -3.41
N PHE A 8 6.14 -8.29 -2.12
CA PHE A 8 6.54 -6.99 -1.59
C PHE A 8 7.95 -6.96 -1.02
N SER A 9 8.64 -8.09 -0.93
CA SER A 9 10.08 -8.10 -0.62
C SER A 9 10.86 -8.04 -1.93
N ALA A 10 11.34 -6.85 -2.30
CA ALA A 10 12.19 -6.67 -3.47
C ALA A 10 13.50 -7.50 -3.39
N GLN A 11 13.88 -7.96 -2.19
CA GLN A 11 15.01 -8.85 -1.96
C GLN A 11 14.84 -10.26 -2.56
N ILE A 12 13.62 -10.70 -2.89
CA ILE A 12 13.40 -11.99 -3.55
C ILE A 12 14.05 -12.03 -4.94
N PHE A 13 14.24 -10.88 -5.60
CA PHE A 13 14.84 -10.80 -6.93
C PHE A 13 16.34 -10.46 -6.94
N TYR A 14 17.05 -10.52 -5.80
CA TYR A 14 18.40 -9.96 -5.64
C TYR A 14 18.49 -8.46 -6.01
N LEU A 15 17.34 -7.79 -6.03
CA LEU A 15 17.26 -6.35 -6.18
C LEU A 15 17.37 -5.75 -4.79
N ASN A 16 18.30 -4.82 -4.59
CA ASN A 16 18.43 -4.04 -3.36
C ASN A 16 17.35 -2.95 -3.24
N ASP A 17 16.18 -3.19 -3.84
CA ASP A 17 15.08 -2.26 -3.82
C ASP A 17 14.24 -2.44 -2.54
N ILE A 18 13.56 -1.37 -2.17
CA ILE A 18 12.63 -1.34 -1.04
C ILE A 18 11.25 -1.82 -1.49
N GLY A 19 10.55 -2.53 -0.60
CA GLY A 19 9.19 -2.99 -0.83
C GLY A 19 8.21 -1.84 -1.04
N ILE A 20 7.11 -2.08 -1.76
CA ILE A 20 6.13 -1.04 -2.05
C ILE A 20 5.50 -0.47 -0.78
N HIS A 21 5.27 -1.30 0.24
CA HIS A 21 4.74 -0.86 1.54
C HIS A 21 5.68 0.17 2.19
N GLN A 22 7.00 -0.03 2.08
CA GLN A 22 8.00 0.87 2.64
C GLN A 22 8.05 2.17 1.85
N ILE A 23 8.04 2.10 0.51
CA ILE A 23 7.99 3.29 -0.35
C ILE A 23 6.76 4.15 -0.02
N LEU A 24 5.61 3.53 0.22
CA LEU A 24 4.36 4.20 0.55
C LEU A 24 4.48 4.95 1.88
N ILE A 25 4.93 4.27 2.94
CA ILE A 25 5.11 4.87 4.26
C ILE A 25 6.16 5.97 4.22
N ASP A 26 7.31 5.76 3.57
CA ASP A 26 8.36 6.77 3.43
C ASP A 26 7.86 8.03 2.71
N SER A 27 6.93 7.86 1.76
CA SER A 27 6.29 8.97 1.06
C SER A 27 5.31 9.72 1.96
N ILE A 28 4.51 9.00 2.76
CA ILE A 28 3.57 9.60 3.70
C ILE A 28 4.31 10.33 4.83
N VAL A 29 5.38 9.74 5.37
CA VAL A 29 6.19 10.34 6.46
C VAL A 29 6.89 11.64 6.01
N LYS A 30 7.17 11.78 4.71
CA LYS A 30 7.68 13.05 4.14
C LYS A 30 6.64 14.15 4.06
N CYS A 31 5.34 13.82 4.14
CA CYS A 31 4.26 14.79 4.19
C CYS A 31 4.09 15.38 5.61
N ASP A 32 3.38 16.51 5.71
CA ASP A 32 3.06 17.13 6.99
C ASP A 32 2.22 16.20 7.87
N ILE A 33 2.52 16.18 9.17
CA ILE A 33 1.91 15.28 10.17
C ILE A 33 0.38 15.45 10.18
N SER A 34 -0.10 16.65 9.91
CA SER A 34 -1.53 16.98 9.84
C SER A 34 -2.31 16.16 8.79
N ILE A 35 -1.67 15.78 7.68
CA ILE A 35 -2.30 15.05 6.56
C ILE A 35 -1.95 13.56 6.53
N GLN A 36 -0.94 13.12 7.28
CA GLN A 36 -0.48 11.72 7.27
C GLN A 36 -1.61 10.73 7.60
N GLN A 37 -2.45 11.06 8.59
CA GLN A 37 -3.58 10.22 8.98
C GLN A 37 -4.65 10.15 7.88
N GLU A 38 -4.88 11.24 7.15
CA GLU A 38 -5.82 11.26 6.04
C GLU A 38 -5.30 10.45 4.86
N LEU A 39 -4.00 10.54 4.56
CA LEU A 39 -3.36 9.78 3.49
C LEU A 39 -3.38 8.27 3.76
N CYS A 40 -3.10 7.85 5.01
CA CYS A 40 -3.19 6.44 5.42
C CYS A 40 -4.61 5.88 5.30
N ASN A 41 -5.63 6.71 5.52
CA ASN A 41 -7.03 6.30 5.42
C ASN A 41 -7.61 6.35 4.00
N ASN A 42 -6.91 6.96 3.04
CA ASN A 42 -7.42 7.20 1.69
C ASN A 42 -6.47 6.67 0.61
N ILE A 43 -6.02 5.42 0.73
CA ILE A 43 -5.18 4.77 -0.28
C ILE A 43 -6.07 4.19 -1.37
N ILE A 44 -5.86 4.59 -2.62
CA ILE A 44 -6.62 4.06 -3.77
C ILE A 44 -5.71 3.18 -4.61
N LEU A 45 -6.14 1.94 -4.85
CA LEU A 45 -5.45 1.02 -5.75
C LEU A 45 -5.97 1.19 -7.18
N ALA A 46 -5.05 1.45 -8.11
CA ALA A 46 -5.35 1.58 -9.52
C ALA A 46 -4.38 0.75 -10.37
N GLY A 47 -4.91 0.12 -11.43
CA GLY A 47 -4.14 -0.65 -12.40
C GLY A 47 -4.51 -2.14 -12.45
N GLY A 48 -3.95 -2.87 -13.42
CA GLY A 48 -4.22 -4.30 -13.58
C GLY A 48 -3.54 -5.16 -12.52
N THR A 49 -2.34 -4.77 -12.08
CA THR A 49 -1.54 -5.50 -11.07
C THR A 49 -2.18 -5.48 -9.68
N THR A 50 -2.95 -4.45 -9.36
CA THR A 50 -3.64 -4.37 -8.06
C THR A 50 -4.84 -5.30 -7.98
N ASN A 51 -5.31 -5.83 -9.11
CA ASN A 51 -6.42 -6.79 -9.18
C ASN A 51 -5.97 -8.25 -8.99
N ILE A 52 -4.70 -8.47 -8.63
CA ILE A 52 -4.21 -9.79 -8.24
C ILE A 52 -4.89 -10.17 -6.92
N GLN A 53 -5.46 -11.38 -6.88
CA GLN A 53 -6.15 -11.88 -5.69
C GLN A 53 -5.23 -11.85 -4.47
N GLY A 54 -5.71 -11.29 -3.35
CA GLY A 54 -4.96 -11.17 -2.10
C GLY A 54 -3.94 -10.03 -2.05
N PHE A 55 -3.75 -9.27 -3.14
CA PHE A 55 -2.84 -8.13 -3.17
C PHE A 55 -3.26 -7.03 -2.18
N ARG A 56 -4.54 -6.67 -2.18
CA ARG A 56 -5.10 -5.66 -1.29
C ARG A 56 -4.94 -6.05 0.18
N ASP A 57 -5.35 -7.25 0.53
CA ASP A 57 -5.31 -7.75 1.91
C ASP A 57 -3.88 -7.77 2.43
N ARG A 58 -2.95 -8.32 1.65
CA ARG A 58 -1.53 -8.36 2.02
C ARG A 58 -0.92 -6.96 2.14
N LEU A 59 -1.21 -6.05 1.21
CA LEU A 59 -0.73 -4.67 1.29
C LEU A 59 -1.28 -3.95 2.53
N GLN A 60 -2.55 -4.19 2.86
CA GLN A 60 -3.17 -3.64 4.06
C GLN A 60 -2.51 -4.18 5.33
N GLU A 61 -2.24 -5.49 5.41
CA GLU A 61 -1.55 -6.11 6.55
C GLU A 61 -0.14 -5.56 6.74
N GLU A 62 0.65 -5.45 5.67
CA GLU A 62 2.02 -4.92 5.74
C GLU A 62 2.05 -3.44 6.14
N LEU A 63 1.13 -2.64 5.59
CA LEU A 63 1.04 -1.24 5.95
C LEU A 63 0.54 -1.08 7.40
N GLN A 64 -0.40 -1.91 7.87
CA GLN A 64 -0.84 -1.92 9.27
C GLN A 64 0.27 -2.37 10.23
N ALA A 65 1.18 -3.23 9.79
CA ALA A 65 2.34 -3.62 10.60
C ALA A 65 3.35 -2.46 10.78
N LEU A 66 3.41 -1.53 9.82
CA LEU A 66 4.34 -0.40 9.83
C LEU A 66 3.70 0.90 10.37
N ALA A 67 2.41 1.11 10.14
CA ALA A 67 1.71 2.30 10.55
C ALA A 67 1.00 2.10 11.90
N ILE A 68 1.12 3.08 12.78
CA ILE A 68 0.41 3.10 14.08
C ILE A 68 -1.09 3.37 13.89
N ASN A 69 -1.49 3.88 12.71
CA ASN A 69 -2.84 4.33 12.42
C ASN A 69 -3.61 3.32 11.57
N GLN A 70 -4.95 3.39 11.65
CA GLN A 70 -5.84 2.57 10.83
C GLN A 70 -5.64 2.91 9.35
N ILE A 71 -5.47 1.88 8.52
CA ILE A 71 -5.29 2.00 7.08
C ILE A 71 -6.49 1.43 6.37
N HIS A 72 -7.02 2.23 5.44
CA HIS A 72 -8.13 1.85 4.59
C HIS A 72 -7.70 1.99 3.13
N ILE A 73 -7.78 0.86 2.42
CA ILE A 73 -7.46 0.79 1.01
C ILE A 73 -8.77 0.64 0.23
N TYR A 74 -8.97 1.46 -0.80
CA TYR A 74 -10.10 1.41 -1.71
C TYR A 74 -9.69 0.79 -3.04
N ASP A 75 -10.44 -0.21 -3.50
CA ASP A 75 -10.30 -0.71 -4.87
C ASP A 75 -10.82 0.34 -5.84
N GLY A 76 -10.04 0.61 -6.89
CA GLY A 76 -10.24 1.74 -7.79
C GLY A 76 -11.54 1.70 -8.57
N VAL A 77 -12.63 2.13 -7.95
CA VAL A 77 -13.47 3.28 -8.31
C VAL A 77 -14.22 3.65 -7.02
N PRO A 78 -13.86 4.74 -6.32
CA PRO A 78 -14.76 5.24 -5.28
C PRO A 78 -16.05 5.72 -5.96
N GLU A 79 -17.22 5.23 -5.51
CA GLU A 79 -18.54 5.64 -6.04
C GLU A 79 -18.74 7.17 -5.97
N LYS A 80 -18.00 7.86 -5.12
CA LYS A 80 -18.00 9.33 -4.94
C LYS A 80 -16.73 9.99 -5.49
N ARG A 81 -16.48 9.91 -6.80
CA ARG A 81 -15.54 10.86 -7.42
C ARG A 81 -16.21 12.23 -7.57
N GLN A 82 -16.06 13.10 -6.58
CA GLN A 82 -16.18 14.55 -6.80
C GLN A 82 -14.79 15.08 -7.18
N TYR A 83 -14.60 15.37 -8.47
CA TYR A 83 -13.53 16.27 -8.89
C TYR A 83 -13.96 17.68 -8.50
N VAL A 84 -13.18 18.35 -7.66
CA VAL A 84 -13.28 19.80 -7.44
C VAL A 84 -12.43 20.51 -8.47
#